data_AF-A0A7S2GGW9-F1
#
_entry.id   AF-A0A7S2GGW9-F1
#
_cell.length_a   1.000
_cell.length_b   1.000
_cell.length_c   1.000
_cell.angle_alpha   90.00
_cell.angle_beta   90.00
_cell.angle_gamma   90.00
#
_symmetry.space_group_name_H-M   'P 1'
#
loop_
_entity.id
_entity.type
_entity.pdbx_description
1 polymer ?
#
loop_
_entity_poly.entity_id
_entity_poly.type
_entity_poly.pdbx_seq_one_letter_code
_entity_poly.pdbx_strand_id
1 'polypeptide(L)'
;GLMSPYEHGEVFVLDDGGETDLDLGNYERMMYLSLGRDNNITTGKIYDHVIQKERRGEYLGKTVQVVPHITGALIEWLDRVAQRSVDGSGLKPQVCMIELGGTVGDIESMPFIEALRQFKFSLPDHS
;
A
#
# COMPACT_ATOMS: atom_id res chain seq x y z
N GLY A 1 11.80 -8.56 3.94
CA GLY A 1 12.63 -9.03 2.83
C GLY A 1 12.92 -10.50 2.97
N LEU A 2 12.03 -11.33 2.40
CA LEU A 2 12.36 -12.74 2.11
C LEU A 2 12.58 -12.96 0.61
N MET A 3 12.61 -11.89 -0.19
CA MET A 3 12.83 -11.98 -1.63
C MET A 3 14.29 -12.30 -1.91
N SER A 4 14.52 -13.21 -2.85
CA SER A 4 15.86 -13.53 -3.34
C SER A 4 16.40 -12.35 -4.17
N PRO A 5 17.61 -11.84 -3.89
CA PRO A 5 18.22 -10.77 -4.68
C PRO A 5 18.39 -11.11 -6.16
N TYR A 6 18.40 -12.40 -6.50
CA TYR A 6 18.54 -12.88 -7.87
C TYR A 6 17.24 -12.84 -8.67
N GLU A 7 16.08 -12.92 -8.01
CA GLU A 7 14.78 -12.99 -8.69
C GLU A 7 14.10 -11.62 -8.79
N HIS A 8 14.27 -10.78 -7.77
CA HIS A 8 13.55 -9.52 -7.64
C HIS A 8 14.48 -8.29 -7.53
N GLY A 9 15.79 -8.47 -7.68
CA GLY A 9 16.76 -7.40 -7.50
C GLY A 9 17.10 -7.15 -6.03
N GLU A 10 17.89 -6.11 -5.77
CA GLU A 10 18.39 -5.81 -4.43
C GLU A 10 17.26 -5.42 -3.46
N VAL A 11 17.36 -5.86 -2.20
CA VAL A 11 16.44 -5.42 -1.14
C VAL A 11 16.91 -4.06 -0.63
N PHE A 12 15.98 -3.09 -0.55
CA PHE A 12 16.24 -1.79 0.05
C PHE A 12 15.78 -1.76 1.51
N VAL A 13 16.57 -1.12 2.38
CA VAL A 13 16.27 -1.00 3.81
C VAL A 13 15.97 0.45 4.13
N LEU A 14 14.75 0.70 4.61
CA LEU A 14 14.26 2.03 5.01
C LEU A 14 14.76 2.43 6.40
N ASP A 15 14.66 3.73 6.73
CA ASP A 15 15.08 4.27 8.03
C ASP A 15 14.37 3.62 9.24
N ASP A 16 13.15 3.12 9.03
CA ASP A 16 12.36 2.41 10.05
C ASP A 16 12.67 0.90 10.13
N GLY A 17 13.73 0.44 9.47
CA GLY A 17 14.14 -0.95 9.37
C GLY A 17 13.21 -1.81 8.49
N GLY A 18 12.33 -1.19 7.71
CA GLY A 18 11.51 -1.88 6.72
C GLY A 18 12.34 -2.36 5.53
N GLU A 19 12.31 -3.66 5.27
CA GLU A 19 12.89 -4.24 4.06
C GLU A 19 11.87 -4.24 2.92
N THR A 20 12.20 -3.56 1.83
CA THR A 20 11.32 -3.27 0.71
C THR A 20 12.00 -3.52 -0.65
N ASP A 21 11.21 -3.39 -1.71
CA ASP A 21 11.69 -3.36 -3.11
C ASP A 21 12.62 -2.16 -3.34
N LEU A 22 13.58 -2.31 -4.27
CA LEU A 22 14.55 -1.30 -4.67
C LEU A 22 13.89 -0.02 -5.21
N ASP A 23 12.71 -0.13 -5.81
CA ASP A 23 11.99 1.01 -6.38
C ASP A 23 11.69 2.10 -5.33
N LEU A 24 11.46 1.73 -4.07
CA LEU A 24 11.31 2.72 -2.98
C LEU A 24 12.60 3.53 -2.74
N GLY A 25 13.76 2.89 -2.85
CA GLY A 25 15.05 3.58 -2.74
C GLY A 25 15.29 4.57 -3.89
N ASN A 26 14.73 4.31 -5.07
CA ASN A 26 14.77 5.26 -6.17
C ASN A 26 13.95 6.53 -5.85
N TYR A 27 12.75 6.39 -5.28
CA TYR A 27 11.93 7.53 -4.87
C TYR A 27 12.60 8.37 -3.78
N GLU A 28 13.14 7.75 -2.72
CA GLU A 28 13.86 8.49 -1.67
C GLU A 28 15.02 9.30 -2.23
N ARG A 29 15.83 8.68 -3.10
CA ARG A 29 16.99 9.33 -3.72
C ARG A 29 16.60 10.49 -4.64
N MET A 30 15.57 10.32 -5.46
CA MET A 30 15.20 11.33 -6.46
C MET A 30 14.38 12.48 -5.87
N MET A 31 13.55 12.19 -4.87
CA MET A 31 12.61 13.16 -4.30
C MET A 31 13.08 13.74 -2.96
N TYR A 32 14.20 13.27 -2.41
CA TYR A 32 14.72 13.68 -1.11
C TYR A 32 13.71 13.46 0.04
N LEU A 33 13.06 12.30 0.03
CA LEU A 33 12.06 11.87 1.03
C LEU A 33 12.62 10.75 1.91
N SER A 34 12.03 10.57 3.09
CA SER A 34 12.25 9.41 3.98
C SER A 34 10.93 8.65 4.10
N LEU A 35 10.89 7.46 3.49
CA LEU A 35 9.73 6.57 3.44
C LEU A 35 9.83 5.52 4.56
N GLY A 36 8.69 5.03 5.01
CA GLY A 36 8.58 3.96 6.00
C GLY A 36 8.02 2.67 5.39
N ARG A 37 8.03 1.59 6.18
CA ARG A 37 7.53 0.26 5.78
C ARG A 37 6.10 0.24 5.26
N ASP A 38 5.30 1.22 5.65
CA ASP A 38 3.90 1.36 5.27
C ASP A 38 3.72 1.95 3.86
N ASN A 39 4.77 2.58 3.31
CA ASN A 39 4.79 3.10 1.94
C ASN A 39 4.93 1.99 0.89
N ASN A 40 5.34 0.79 1.29
CA ASN A 40 5.28 -0.41 0.46
C ASN A 40 4.11 -1.31 0.91
N ILE A 41 3.09 -1.44 0.06
CA ILE A 41 1.97 -2.35 0.28
C ILE A 41 2.09 -3.56 -0.66
N THR A 42 1.90 -4.76 -0.11
CA THR A 42 1.91 -6.01 -0.88
C THR A 42 0.63 -6.79 -0.65
N THR A 43 0.30 -7.70 -1.58
CA THR A 43 -0.83 -8.63 -1.42
C THR A 43 -0.75 -9.40 -0.10
N GLY A 44 0.44 -9.90 0.25
CA GLY A 44 0.66 -10.61 1.52
C GLY A 44 0.33 -9.76 2.74
N LYS A 45 0.76 -8.48 2.77
CA LYS A 45 0.47 -7.56 3.88
C LYS A 45 -1.04 -7.33 4.05
N ILE A 46 -1.75 -7.08 2.95
CA ILE A 46 -3.17 -6.74 3.06
C ILE A 46 -4.04 -7.95 3.38
N TYR A 47 -3.70 -9.12 2.83
CA TYR A 47 -4.40 -10.37 3.15
C TYR A 47 -4.16 -10.77 4.60
N ASP A 48 -2.93 -10.71 5.12
CA ASP A 48 -2.68 -10.96 6.53
C ASP A 48 -3.48 -9.99 7.40
N HIS A 49 -3.46 -8.69 7.10
CA HIS A 49 -4.25 -7.70 7.84
C HIS A 49 -5.74 -8.06 7.94
N VAL A 50 -6.36 -8.43 6.82
CA VAL A 50 -7.78 -8.82 6.77
C VAL A 50 -8.03 -10.15 7.48
N ILE A 51 -7.17 -11.15 7.30
CA ILE A 51 -7.28 -12.44 8.01
C ILE A 51 -7.18 -12.25 9.52
N GLN A 52 -6.30 -11.37 10.00
CA GLN A 52 -6.18 -11.07 11.42
C GLN A 52 -7.44 -10.36 11.96
N LYS A 53 -8.03 -9.43 11.19
CA LYS A 53 -9.33 -8.79 11.55
C LYS A 53 -10.46 -9.82 11.63
N GLU A 54 -10.50 -10.76 10.69
CA GLU A 54 -11.46 -11.86 10.68
C GLU A 54 -11.34 -12.74 11.91
N ARG A 55 -10.12 -13.18 12.26
CA ARG A 55 -9.86 -14.00 13.44
C ARG A 55 -10.22 -13.30 14.77
N ARG A 56 -10.14 -11.97 14.81
CA ARG A 56 -10.59 -11.16 15.96
C ARG A 56 -12.10 -10.95 16.00
N GLY A 57 -12.85 -11.38 14.98
CA GLY A 57 -14.30 -11.23 14.91
C GLY A 57 -14.78 -9.84 14.48
N GLU A 58 -13.92 -9.00 13.90
CA GLU A 58 -14.27 -7.62 13.51
C GLU A 58 -15.32 -7.56 12.40
N TYR A 59 -15.47 -8.63 11.61
CA TYR A 59 -16.51 -8.75 10.58
C TYR A 59 -17.82 -9.36 11.11
N LEU A 60 -17.99 -9.48 12.43
CA LEU A 60 -19.21 -9.95 13.10
C LEU A 60 -19.69 -11.34 12.60
N GLY A 61 -18.74 -12.22 12.27
CA GLY A 61 -19.02 -13.56 11.76
C GLY A 61 -19.56 -13.62 10.33
N LYS A 62 -19.60 -12.49 9.61
CA LYS A 62 -19.94 -12.45 8.19
C LYS A 62 -18.79 -12.97 7.33
N THR A 63 -19.12 -13.48 6.15
CA THR A 63 -18.13 -13.96 5.17
C THR A 63 -17.28 -12.81 4.65
N VAL A 64 -15.96 -12.97 4.76
CA VAL A 64 -14.98 -12.07 4.16
C VAL A 64 -14.80 -12.41 2.67
N GLN A 65 -14.69 -11.38 1.84
CA GLN A 65 -14.62 -11.48 0.38
C GLN A 65 -13.64 -10.43 -0.16
N VAL A 66 -13.09 -10.64 -1.35
CA VAL A 66 -12.18 -9.68 -2.00
C VAL A 66 -12.82 -8.29 -2.10
N VAL A 67 -14.05 -8.21 -2.63
CA VAL A 67 -14.89 -7.01 -2.58
C VAL A 67 -16.00 -7.26 -1.56
N PRO A 68 -16.23 -6.37 -0.57
CA PRO A 68 -15.55 -5.09 -0.35
C PRO A 68 -14.37 -5.17 0.65
N HIS A 69 -14.04 -6.32 1.22
CA HIS A 69 -13.18 -6.36 2.42
C HIS A 69 -11.70 -6.15 2.13
N ILE A 70 -11.16 -6.77 1.07
CA ILE A 70 -9.77 -6.53 0.65
C ILE A 70 -9.65 -5.15 0.01
N THR A 71 -10.57 -4.78 -0.89
CA THR A 71 -10.54 -3.45 -1.54
C THR A 71 -10.72 -2.31 -0.54
N GLY A 72 -11.61 -2.47 0.44
CA GLY A 72 -11.79 -1.52 1.54
C GLY A 72 -10.54 -1.39 2.41
N ALA A 73 -9.90 -2.51 2.77
CA ALA A 73 -8.65 -2.48 3.52
C ALA A 73 -7.52 -1.77 2.75
N LEU A 74 -7.43 -1.97 1.43
CA LEU A 74 -6.50 -1.23 0.56
C LEU A 74 -6.78 0.27 0.59
N ILE A 75 -8.05 0.68 0.46
CA ILE A 75 -8.45 2.09 0.49
C ILE A 75 -8.13 2.74 1.84
N GLU A 76 -8.47 2.07 2.95
CA GLU A 76 -8.16 2.53 4.32
C GLU A 76 -6.64 2.69 4.52
N TRP A 77 -5.84 1.78 3.94
CA TRP A 77 -4.38 1.86 3.99
C TRP A 77 -3.86 3.08 3.21
N LEU A 78 -4.32 3.26 1.97
CA LEU A 78 -3.91 4.38 1.12
C LEU A 78 -4.25 5.73 1.75
N ASP A 79 -5.47 5.91 2.26
CA ASP A 79 -5.87 7.15 2.91
C ASP A 79 -5.02 7.44 4.15
N ARG A 80 -4.77 6.43 4.99
CA ARG A 80 -3.92 6.58 6.18
C ARG A 80 -2.48 6.99 5.83
N VAL A 81 -1.89 6.37 4.81
CA VAL A 81 -0.48 6.62 4.43
C VAL A 81 -0.35 7.97 3.72
N ALA A 82 -1.30 8.34 2.85
CA ALA A 82 -1.29 9.60 2.12
C ALA A 82 -1.34 10.85 3.04
N GLN A 83 -1.82 10.70 4.28
CA GLN A 83 -1.89 11.78 5.26
C GLN A 83 -0.59 11.98 6.06
N ARG A 84 0.38 11.07 5.98
CA ARG A 84 1.63 11.12 6.75
C ARG A 84 2.71 11.91 6.02
N SER A 85 3.38 12.83 6.73
CA SER A 85 4.57 13.53 6.23
C SER A 85 5.73 12.56 6.03
N VAL A 86 6.44 12.70 4.92
CA VAL A 86 7.64 11.91 4.55
C VAL A 86 8.83 12.80 4.15
N ASP A 87 8.68 14.12 4.24
CA ASP A 87 9.69 15.13 3.87
C ASP A 87 10.33 15.80 5.10
N GLY A 88 10.00 15.32 6.31
CA GLY A 88 10.48 15.89 7.57
C GLY A 88 9.81 17.21 7.97
N SER A 89 8.90 17.77 7.16
CA SER A 89 8.20 19.02 7.48
C SER A 89 7.18 18.86 8.61
N GLY A 90 6.69 17.64 8.83
CA GLY A 90 5.59 17.35 9.75
C GLY A 90 4.22 17.82 9.23
N LEU A 91 4.15 18.37 8.02
CA LEU A 91 2.92 18.84 7.40
C LEU A 91 2.25 17.74 6.58
N LYS A 92 0.92 17.77 6.51
CA LYS A 92 0.16 16.86 5.66
C LYS A 92 0.55 17.06 4.18
N PRO A 93 0.91 15.99 3.44
CA PRO A 93 1.17 16.09 2.01
C PRO A 93 -0.05 16.59 1.23
N GLN A 94 0.21 17.37 0.19
CA GLN A 94 -0.83 17.83 -0.75
C GLN A 94 -1.06 16.85 -1.89
N VAL A 95 -0.02 16.09 -2.26
CA VAL A 95 -0.05 15.10 -3.33
C VAL A 95 0.58 13.82 -2.80
N CYS A 96 -0.06 12.69 -3.09
CA CYS A 96 0.48 11.36 -2.87
C CYS A 96 0.60 10.66 -4.22
N MET A 97 1.82 10.26 -4.59
CA MET A 97 2.06 9.44 -5.77
C MET A 97 1.86 7.97 -5.40
N ILE A 98 1.05 7.26 -6.18
CA ILE A 98 0.79 5.83 -6.01
C ILE A 98 1.33 5.13 -7.24
N GLU A 99 2.26 4.19 -7.02
CA GLU A 99 2.70 3.24 -8.03
C GLU A 99 2.00 1.90 -7.81
N LEU A 100 1.39 1.37 -8.88
CA LEU A 100 0.96 -0.01 -8.93
C LEU A 100 1.98 -0.78 -9.77
N GLY A 101 2.89 -1.48 -9.09
CA GLY A 101 3.88 -2.33 -9.74
C GLY A 101 3.25 -3.55 -10.43
N GLY A 102 4.06 -4.29 -11.19
CA GLY A 102 3.61 -5.44 -11.97
C GLY A 102 2.95 -5.05 -13.29
N THR A 103 2.14 -5.96 -13.85
CA THR A 103 1.44 -5.75 -15.12
C THR A 103 -0.06 -5.70 -14.90
N VAL A 104 -0.77 -4.87 -15.67
CA VAL A 104 -2.23 -4.81 -15.62
C VAL A 104 -2.84 -6.00 -16.38
N GLY A 105 -3.84 -6.65 -15.79
CA GLY A 105 -4.63 -7.72 -16.42
C GLY A 105 -4.26 -9.13 -15.97
N ASP A 106 -3.24 -9.27 -15.12
CA ASP A 106 -2.98 -10.48 -14.34
C ASP A 106 -3.99 -10.62 -13.18
N ILE A 107 -3.99 -11.75 -12.49
CA ILE A 107 -4.95 -12.06 -11.41
C ILE A 107 -4.59 -11.24 -10.15
N GLU A 108 -3.30 -11.00 -9.97
CA GLU A 108 -2.68 -10.34 -8.83
C GLU A 108 -3.05 -8.85 -8.75
N SER A 109 -3.12 -8.16 -9.90
CA SER A 109 -3.48 -6.73 -9.95
C SER A 109 -4.97 -6.46 -9.77
N MET A 110 -5.85 -7.46 -9.99
CA MET A 110 -7.31 -7.26 -9.97
C MET A 110 -7.83 -6.60 -8.68
N PRO A 111 -7.44 -7.03 -7.46
CA PRO A 111 -7.91 -6.40 -6.23
C PRO A 111 -7.46 -4.94 -6.11
N PHE A 112 -6.24 -4.62 -6.54
CA PHE A 112 -5.67 -3.27 -6.47
C PHE A 112 -6.35 -2.32 -7.46
N ILE A 113 -6.56 -2.75 -8.69
CA ILE A 113 -7.25 -1.95 -9.71
C ILE A 113 -8.68 -1.64 -9.27
N GLU A 114 -9.40 -2.63 -8.74
CA GLU A 114 -10.76 -2.42 -8.24
C GLU A 114 -10.79 -1.49 -7.02
N ALA A 115 -9.81 -1.61 -6.10
CA ALA A 115 -9.68 -0.69 -4.97
C ALA A 115 -9.40 0.74 -5.43
N LEU A 116 -8.48 0.96 -6.38
CA LEU A 116 -8.18 2.28 -6.94
C LEU A 116 -9.37 2.87 -7.69
N ARG A 117 -10.13 2.03 -8.41
CA ARG A 117 -11.38 2.43 -9.08
C ARG A 117 -12.40 2.95 -8.06
N GLN A 118 -12.62 2.23 -6.96
CA GLN A 118 -13.51 2.66 -5.88
C GLN A 118 -12.97 3.90 -5.15
N PHE A 119 -11.66 3.97 -4.91
CA PHE A 119 -11.01 5.09 -4.22
C PHE A 119 -11.26 6.42 -4.93
N LYS A 120 -11.19 6.44 -6.28
CA LYS A 120 -11.51 7.62 -7.07
C LYS A 120 -12.88 8.22 -6.75
N PHE A 121 -13.88 7.40 -6.49
CA PHE A 121 -15.24 7.85 -6.15
C PHE A 121 -15.43 8.20 -4.67
N SER A 122 -14.48 7.83 -3.82
CA SER A 122 -14.49 8.20 -2.39
C SER A 122 -13.87 9.57 -2.11
N LEU A 123 -13.09 10.10 -3.07
CA LEU A 123 -12.48 11.42 -2.95
C LEU A 123 -13.53 12.51 -3.18
N PRO A 124 -13.45 13.66 -2.47
CA PRO A 124 -14.33 14.79 -2.71
C PRO A 124 -14.22 15.25 -4.17
N ASP A 125 -15.35 15.57 -4.80
CA ASP A 125 -15.32 16.25 -6.10
C ASP A 125 -14.64 17.61 -5.92
N HIS A 126 -13.46 17.76 -6.52
CA HIS A 126 -12.83 19.07 -6.70
C HIS A 126 -13.48 19.76 -7.90
N SER A 127 -14.70 20.27 -7.70
CA SER A 127 -15.33 21.29 -8.55
C SER A 127 -15.00 22.69 -8.08
#